data_AF-A0A962NI61-F1
#
_entry.id   AF-A0A962NI61-F1
#
_cell.length_a   1.000
_cell.length_b   1.000
_cell.length_c   1.000
_cell.angle_alpha   90.00
_cell.angle_beta   90.00
_cell.angle_gamma   90.00
#
_symmetry.space_group_name_H-M   'P 1'
#
loop_
_entity.id
_entity.type
_entity.pdbx_description
1 polymer ?
#
loop_
_entity_poly.entity_id
_entity_poly.type
_entity_poly.pdbx_seq_one_letter_code
_entity_poly.pdbx_strand_id
1 'polypeptide(L)'
;MFRTGTLLLASLSCWLGSLAHAADFTELDRQLRAGELGSIKSLLIAQDGEVVFEGYYRGTQANTLHLLNSVSKSLGATLVGIAHRQQRLRLEEPVSALLPQYDWNGDP
;
A
#
# COMPACT_ATOMS: atom_id res chain seq x y z
N MET A 1 28.95 -43.62 34.80
CA MET A 1 27.70 -43.92 35.52
C MET A 1 26.69 -42.81 35.18
N PHE A 2 25.79 -43.09 34.22
CA PHE A 2 24.40 -42.59 34.03
C PHE A 2 24.05 -41.20 34.61
N ARG A 3 23.56 -40.16 33.88
CA ARG A 3 22.48 -40.00 32.87
C ARG A 3 22.62 -38.58 32.31
N THR A 4 22.68 -38.27 31.01
CA THR A 4 21.61 -38.19 29.98
C THR A 4 20.28 -37.56 30.45
N GLY A 5 19.92 -36.39 29.92
CA GLY A 5 18.59 -35.77 30.01
C GLY A 5 18.66 -34.27 29.76
N THR A 6 18.67 -33.80 28.50
CA THR A 6 17.47 -33.45 27.70
C THR A 6 16.57 -32.46 28.42
N LEU A 7 16.67 -31.16 28.09
CA LEU A 7 15.59 -30.16 28.16
C LEU A 7 15.94 -28.99 27.23
N LEU A 8 16.09 -29.30 25.94
CA LEU A 8 15.84 -28.35 24.85
C LEU A 8 14.34 -28.44 24.56
N LEU A 9 13.71 -27.29 24.24
CA LEU A 9 12.33 -27.12 23.74
C LEU A 9 11.25 -26.83 24.81
N ALA A 10 11.16 -25.57 25.24
CA ALA A 10 9.95 -25.03 25.89
C ALA A 10 9.72 -23.54 25.59
N SER A 11 9.90 -23.11 24.34
CA SER A 11 9.61 -21.72 23.93
C SER A 11 9.00 -21.58 22.53
N LEU A 12 8.51 -22.67 21.94
CA LEU A 12 7.83 -22.66 20.63
C LEU A 12 6.30 -22.52 20.73
N SER A 13 5.77 -21.98 21.83
CA SER A 13 4.32 -21.93 22.11
C SER A 13 3.65 -20.57 21.87
N CYS A 14 4.31 -19.59 21.25
CA CYS A 14 3.69 -18.31 20.89
C CYS A 14 3.74 -17.96 19.38
N TRP A 15 3.92 -18.94 18.49
CA TRP A 15 3.92 -18.72 17.04
C TRP A 15 2.79 -19.45 16.29
N LEU A 16 1.81 -20.02 17.00
CA LEU A 16 0.59 -20.57 16.40
C LEU A 16 -0.62 -19.81 16.94
N GLY A 17 -1.13 -18.86 16.16
CA GLY A 17 -2.44 -18.28 16.42
C GLY A 17 -2.56 -16.78 16.24
N SER A 18 -2.03 -16.20 15.15
CA SER A 18 -2.88 -15.21 14.48
C SER A 18 -3.94 -16.03 13.75
N LEU A 19 -5.02 -16.37 14.45
CA LEU A 19 -6.27 -16.64 13.76
C LEU A 19 -6.68 -15.29 13.18
N ALA A 20 -6.09 -14.93 12.04
CA ALA A 20 -6.57 -13.84 11.23
C ALA A 20 -8.05 -14.16 11.00
N HIS A 21 -8.92 -13.42 11.71
CA HIS A 21 -10.33 -13.46 11.45
C HIS A 21 -10.47 -13.03 9.99
N ALA A 22 -10.74 -13.99 9.10
CA ALA A 22 -10.96 -13.70 7.70
C ALA A 22 -12.09 -12.65 7.66
N ALA A 23 -11.74 -11.44 7.26
CA ALA A 23 -12.69 -10.34 7.28
C ALA A 23 -13.85 -10.69 6.34
N ASP A 24 -15.07 -10.67 6.86
CA ASP A 24 -16.28 -10.88 6.06
C ASP A 24 -16.72 -9.54 5.46
N PHE A 25 -16.62 -9.44 4.13
CA PHE A 25 -16.99 -8.26 3.37
C PHE A 25 -18.34 -8.42 2.64
N THR A 26 -19.12 -9.46 2.94
CA THR A 26 -20.36 -9.77 2.21
C THR A 26 -21.37 -8.63 2.27
N GLU A 27 -21.62 -8.06 3.45
CA GLU A 27 -22.56 -6.95 3.61
C GLU A 27 -22.04 -5.66 2.93
N LEU A 28 -20.73 -5.41 3.00
CA LEU A 28 -20.12 -4.28 2.30
C LEU A 28 -20.28 -4.40 0.78
N ASP A 29 -20.01 -5.59 0.23
CA ASP A 29 -20.19 -5.87 -1.19
C ASP A 29 -21.66 -5.71 -1.61
N ARG A 30 -22.60 -6.17 -0.78
CA ARG A 30 -24.04 -5.97 -1.00
C ARG A 30 -24.39 -4.49 -1.10
N GLN A 31 -23.94 -3.68 -0.14
CA GLN A 31 -24.19 -2.23 -0.13
C GLN A 31 -23.59 -1.52 -1.35
N LEU A 32 -22.37 -1.91 -1.75
CA LEU A 32 -21.71 -1.37 -2.94
C LEU A 32 -22.45 -1.72 -4.24
N ARG A 33 -22.91 -2.97 -4.39
CA ARG A 33 -23.72 -3.41 -5.54
C ARG A 33 -25.06 -2.70 -5.60
N ALA A 34 -25.71 -2.49 -4.44
CA ALA A 34 -26.95 -1.75 -4.33
C ALA A 34 -26.78 -0.24 -4.57
N GLY A 35 -25.54 0.27 -4.56
CA GLY A 35 -25.23 1.69 -4.74
C GLY A 35 -25.50 2.54 -3.50
N GLU A 36 -25.67 1.91 -2.33
CA GLU A 36 -25.97 2.55 -1.05
C GLU A 36 -24.79 3.42 -0.56
N LEU A 37 -23.56 3.13 -1.01
CA LEU A 37 -22.34 3.84 -0.65
C LEU A 37 -21.85 4.82 -1.75
N GLY A 38 -22.79 5.38 -2.50
CA GLY A 38 -22.48 6.35 -3.56
C GLY A 38 -21.86 5.71 -4.80
N SER A 39 -21.12 6.50 -5.59
CA SER A 39 -20.71 6.17 -6.97
C SER A 39 -19.41 5.36 -7.11
N ILE A 40 -19.04 4.57 -6.10
CA ILE A 40 -17.84 3.72 -6.10
C ILE A 40 -17.84 2.78 -7.30
N LYS A 41 -16.74 2.78 -8.06
CA LYS A 41 -16.58 1.92 -9.25
C LYS A 41 -15.82 0.64 -8.94
N SER A 42 -14.86 0.68 -8.03
CA SER A 42 -14.06 -0.47 -7.61
C SER A 42 -13.60 -0.29 -6.17
N LEU A 43 -13.41 -1.41 -5.46
CA LEU A 43 -12.84 -1.46 -4.11
C LEU A 43 -11.91 -2.68 -4.00
N LEU A 44 -10.67 -2.43 -3.59
CA LEU A 44 -9.70 -3.46 -3.25
C LEU A 44 -9.24 -3.22 -1.81
N ILE A 45 -9.16 -4.28 -1.02
CA ILE A 45 -8.63 -4.25 0.35
C ILE A 45 -7.43 -5.18 0.39
N ALA A 46 -6.28 -4.65 0.75
CA ALA A 46 -5.06 -5.41 0.91
C ALA A 46 -4.62 -5.44 2.39
N GLN A 47 -4.24 -6.61 2.87
CA GLN A 47 -3.69 -6.84 4.20
C GLN A 47 -2.37 -7.59 4.05
N ASP A 48 -1.31 -7.08 4.66
CA ASP A 48 0.03 -7.69 4.62
C ASP A 48 0.55 -7.97 3.21
N GLY A 49 0.19 -7.10 2.25
CA GLY A 49 0.61 -7.19 0.85
C GLY A 49 -0.30 -8.06 -0.03
N GLU A 50 -1.26 -8.77 0.56
CA GLU A 50 -2.20 -9.65 -0.15
C GLU A 50 -3.58 -9.00 -0.28
N VAL A 51 -4.20 -9.13 -1.44
CA VAL A 51 -5.57 -8.66 -1.66
C VAL A 51 -6.55 -9.65 -1.02
N VAL A 52 -7.23 -9.22 0.04
CA VAL A 52 -8.20 -10.04 0.79
C VAL A 52 -9.64 -9.83 0.35
N PHE A 53 -9.90 -8.75 -0.40
CA PHE A 53 -11.19 -8.47 -1.03
C PHE A 53 -11.01 -7.62 -2.28
N GLU A 54 -11.80 -7.92 -3.30
CA GLU A 54 -11.81 -7.20 -4.57
C GLU A 54 -13.22 -7.20 -5.16
N GLY A 55 -13.73 -6.00 -5.46
CA GLY A 55 -15.07 -5.80 -6.01
C GLY A 55 -15.08 -4.74 -7.10
N TYR A 56 -15.79 -5.04 -8.19
CA TYR A 56 -15.99 -4.16 -9.34
C TYR A 56 -17.47 -3.89 -9.57
N TYR A 57 -17.80 -2.63 -9.77
CA TYR A 57 -19.16 -2.13 -9.80
C TYR A 57 -19.38 -1.25 -11.02
N ARG A 58 -20.64 -0.96 -11.34
CA ARG A 58 -21.01 0.02 -12.38
C ARG A 58 -20.39 -0.28 -13.76
N GLY A 59 -20.36 -1.55 -14.15
CA GLY A 59 -19.86 -2.00 -15.45
C GLY A 59 -18.34 -1.97 -15.60
N THR A 60 -17.60 -1.80 -14.50
CA THR A 60 -16.14 -1.90 -14.50
C THR A 60 -15.69 -3.32 -14.19
N GLN A 61 -14.42 -3.59 -14.47
CA GLN A 61 -13.76 -4.88 -14.30
C GLN A 61 -12.28 -4.64 -13.97
N ALA A 62 -11.53 -5.70 -13.65
CA ALA A 62 -10.16 -5.59 -13.13
C ALA A 62 -9.18 -4.74 -13.95
N ASN A 63 -9.32 -4.73 -15.27
CA ASN A 63 -8.46 -3.95 -16.16
C ASN A 63 -9.02 -2.56 -16.52
N THR A 64 -10.11 -2.12 -15.87
CA THR A 64 -10.67 -0.79 -16.11
C THR A 64 -9.79 0.26 -15.44
N LEU A 65 -9.26 1.19 -16.24
CA LEU A 65 -8.44 2.28 -15.71
C LEU A 65 -9.31 3.38 -15.10
N HIS A 66 -8.86 3.90 -13.96
CA HIS A 66 -9.50 5.01 -13.24
C HIS A 66 -8.56 6.21 -13.13
N LEU A 67 -9.11 7.41 -13.27
CA LEU A 67 -8.36 8.64 -13.03
C LEU A 67 -8.08 8.78 -11.52
N LEU A 68 -6.80 8.79 -11.15
CA LEU A 68 -6.34 8.82 -9.75
C LEU A 68 -6.28 10.24 -9.16
N ASN A 69 -6.25 11.28 -9.99
CA ASN A 69 -6.10 12.67 -9.56
C ASN A 69 -4.90 12.83 -8.58
N SER A 70 -5.12 13.45 -7.42
CA SER A 70 -4.06 13.71 -6.45
C SER A 70 -3.46 12.46 -5.80
N VAL A 71 -4.07 11.27 -5.93
CA VAL A 71 -3.43 10.01 -5.50
C VAL A 71 -2.12 9.78 -6.27
N SER A 72 -2.00 10.27 -7.51
CA SER A 72 -0.76 10.23 -8.29
C SER A 72 0.42 10.95 -7.60
N LYS A 73 0.17 11.93 -6.72
CA LYS A 73 1.23 12.64 -5.98
C LYS A 73 1.94 11.70 -5.01
N SER A 74 1.24 10.75 -4.41
CA SER A 74 1.85 9.75 -3.52
C SER A 74 2.84 8.84 -4.27
N LEU A 75 2.53 8.49 -5.53
CA LEU A 75 3.47 7.77 -6.40
C LEU A 75 4.70 8.63 -6.70
N GLY A 76 4.49 9.90 -7.05
CA GLY A 76 5.59 10.86 -7.26
C GLY A 76 6.49 11.02 -6.03
N ALA A 77 5.90 11.21 -4.84
CA ALA A 77 6.62 11.30 -3.58
C ALA A 77 7.39 10.00 -3.26
N THR A 78 6.80 8.84 -3.56
CA THR A 78 7.48 7.54 -3.41
C THR A 78 8.72 7.46 -4.30
N LEU A 79 8.62 7.90 -5.56
CA LEU A 79 9.76 7.95 -6.48
C LEU A 79 10.86 8.89 -5.98
N VAL A 80 10.49 10.07 -5.46
CA VAL A 80 11.44 11.00 -4.82
C VAL A 80 12.13 10.33 -3.64
N GLY A 81 11.39 9.64 -2.77
CA GLY A 81 11.97 8.88 -1.65
C GLY A 81 12.93 7.78 -2.10
N ILE A 82 12.61 7.06 -3.18
CA ILE A 82 13.51 6.06 -3.78
C ILE A 82 14.78 6.73 -4.31
N ALA A 83 14.67 7.85 -5.03
CA ALA A 83 15.81 8.59 -5.56
C ALA A 83 16.72 9.11 -4.45
N HIS A 84 16.13 9.61 -3.36
CA HIS A 84 16.87 10.02 -2.17
C HIS A 84 17.65 8.86 -1.54
N ARG A 85 16.98 7.71 -1.33
CA ARG A 85 17.63 6.49 -0.82
C ARG A 85 18.77 6.00 -1.73
N GLN A 86 18.63 6.17 -3.04
CA GLN A 86 19.65 5.84 -4.04
C GLN A 86 20.74 6.92 -4.18
N GLN A 87 20.74 7.96 -3.33
CA GLN A 87 21.70 9.07 -3.37
C GLN A 87 21.71 9.83 -4.71
N ARG A 88 20.59 9.81 -5.44
CA ARG A 88 20.44 10.55 -6.72
C ARG A 88 19.99 11.99 -6.51
N LEU A 89 19.44 12.29 -5.33
CA LEU A 89 19.11 13.63 -4.84
C LEU A 89 19.21 13.67 -3.31
N ARG A 90 19.34 14.86 -2.75
CA ARG A 90 19.28 15.20 -1.32
C ARG A 90 18.09 16.09 -1.07
N LEU A 91 17.33 15.84 -0.01
CA LEU A 91 16.09 16.58 0.25
C LEU A 91 16.33 18.06 0.58
N GLU A 92 17.53 18.40 1.06
CA GLU A 92 17.93 19.75 1.42
C GLU A 92 18.58 20.51 0.25
N GLU A 93 18.81 19.86 -0.90
CA GLU A 93 19.39 20.56 -2.04
C GLU A 93 18.36 21.50 -2.67
N PRO A 94 18.77 22.69 -3.12
CA PRO A 94 17.85 23.59 -3.79
C PRO A 94 17.43 22.97 -5.12
N VAL A 95 16.14 23.12 -5.49
CA VAL A 95 15.62 22.60 -6.75
C VAL A 95 16.39 23.15 -7.97
N SER A 96 16.95 24.35 -7.85
CA SER A 96 17.80 24.94 -8.88
C SER A 96 19.09 24.17 -9.17
N ALA A 97 19.63 23.44 -8.18
CA ALA A 97 20.77 22.54 -8.41
C ALA A 97 20.36 21.28 -9.19
N LEU A 98 19.14 20.78 -8.97
CA LEU A 98 18.59 19.61 -9.66
C LEU A 98 18.12 19.90 -11.09
N LEU A 99 17.65 21.12 -11.32
CA LEU A 99 17.02 21.56 -12.56
C LEU A 99 17.67 22.87 -13.05
N PRO A 100 18.98 22.85 -13.38
CA PRO A 100 19.74 24.05 -13.73
C PRO A 100 19.33 24.70 -15.05
N GLN A 101 18.54 24.01 -15.88
CA GLN A 101 18.05 24.51 -17.16
C GLN A 101 16.92 25.55 -17.04
N TYR A 102 16.34 25.72 -15.84
CA TYR A 102 15.30 26.72 -15.61
C TYR A 102 15.92 28.02 -15.10
N ASP A 103 15.34 29.15 -15.52
CA ASP A 103 15.68 30.44 -14.93
C ASP A 103 14.96 30.58 -13.58
N TRP A 104 15.72 30.45 -12.50
CA TRP A 104 15.22 30.56 -11.13
C TRP A 104 15.22 32.00 -10.61
N ASN A 105 15.74 32.95 -11.39
CA ASN A 105 15.85 34.36 -11.02
C ASN A 105 14.74 35.23 -11.62
N GLY A 106 13.76 34.63 -12.31
CA GLY A 106 12.65 35.35 -12.92
C GLY A 106 11.61 35.81 -11.90
N ASP A 107 11.52 37.13 -11.70
CA ASP A 107 10.23 37.80 -11.45
C ASP A 107 9.19 37.31 -12.49
N PRO A 108 7.89 37.26 -12.14
CA PRO A 108 6.86 36.38 -12.75
C PRO A 108 6.81 36.32 -14.27
#